data_AF-A0A3D5VBE6-F1
#
_entry.id   AF-A0A3D5VBE6-F1
#
_cell.length_a   1.000
_cell.length_b   1.000
_cell.length_c   1.000
_cell.angle_alpha   90.00
_cell.angle_beta   90.00
_cell.angle_gamma   90.00
#
_symmetry.space_group_name_H-M   'P 1'
#
loop_
_entity.id
_entity.type
_entity.pdbx_description
1 polymer ?
#
loop_
_entity_poly.entity_id
_entity_poly.type
_entity_poly.pdbx_seq_one_letter_code
_entity_poly.pdbx_strand_id
1 'polypeptide(L)'
;ADTLAALREAQARGAKVLGITNVVGSTIARESDGGVYIHAGAEIGVASTKAFTSQVTVLCLLALILGRMKHLSAQYGIKFLKEIKRIPQKIEKVLNLNEEIERIAAT
;
A
#
# COMPACT_ATOMS: atom_id res chain seq x y z
N ALA A 1 10.55 -15.80 3.06
CA ALA A 1 10.29 -17.20 2.69
C ALA A 1 8.78 -17.48 2.73
N ASP A 2 8.11 -17.19 3.84
CA ASP A 2 6.70 -17.58 4.06
C ASP A 2 5.71 -16.95 3.09
N THR A 3 5.82 -15.64 2.79
CA THR A 3 4.92 -14.98 1.82
C THR A 3 5.05 -15.57 0.42
N LEU A 4 6.27 -15.95 0.01
CA LEU A 4 6.50 -16.58 -1.28
C LEU A 4 5.96 -18.02 -1.31
N ALA A 5 6.12 -18.76 -0.21
CA ALA A 5 5.55 -20.10 -0.08
C ALA A 5 4.01 -20.05 -0.15
N ALA A 6 3.37 -19.10 0.54
CA ALA A 6 1.93 -18.89 0.49
C ALA A 6 1.44 -18.51 -0.93
N LEU A 7 2.19 -17.67 -1.66
CA LEU A 7 1.91 -17.35 -3.06
C LEU A 7 1.91 -18.63 -3.93
N ARG A 8 2.96 -19.44 -3.82
CA ARG A 8 3.08 -20.67 -4.62
C ARG A 8 2.00 -21.68 -4.29
N GLU A 9 1.66 -21.82 -3.01
CA GLU A 9 0.57 -22.68 -2.56
C GLU A 9 -0.79 -22.22 -3.10
N ALA A 10 -1.06 -20.92 -3.08
CA ALA A 10 -2.29 -20.36 -3.64
C ALA A 10 -2.39 -20.64 -5.15
N GLN A 11 -1.30 -20.43 -5.90
CA GLN A 11 -1.25 -20.74 -7.34
C GLN A 11 -1.40 -22.24 -7.61
N ALA A 12 -0.77 -23.12 -6.80
CA ALA A 12 -0.91 -24.57 -6.92
C ALA A 12 -2.38 -25.03 -6.72
N ARG A 13 -3.17 -24.27 -5.95
CA ARG A 13 -4.61 -24.48 -5.78
C ARG A 13 -5.47 -23.80 -6.84
N GLY A 14 -4.87 -23.21 -7.87
CA GLY A 14 -5.57 -22.55 -8.98
C GLY A 14 -6.04 -21.12 -8.68
N ALA A 15 -5.60 -20.51 -7.57
CA ALA A 15 -5.93 -19.12 -7.28
C ALA A 15 -5.10 -18.17 -8.15
N LYS A 16 -5.74 -17.10 -8.64
CA LYS A 16 -5.04 -15.98 -9.27
C LYS A 16 -4.41 -15.10 -8.18
N VAL A 17 -3.11 -14.87 -8.27
CA VAL A 17 -2.34 -14.10 -7.28
C VAL A 17 -1.86 -12.78 -7.88
N LEU A 18 -2.14 -11.69 -7.17
CA LEU A 18 -1.65 -10.35 -7.52
C LEU A 18 -0.67 -9.85 -6.45
N GLY A 19 0.54 -9.51 -6.88
CA GLY A 19 1.60 -9.02 -6.00
C GLY A 19 1.56 -7.50 -5.82
N ILE A 20 1.66 -7.01 -4.57
CA ILE A 20 1.91 -5.60 -4.28
C ILE A 20 3.32 -5.50 -3.70
N THR A 21 4.27 -4.99 -4.48
CA THR A 21 5.70 -5.03 -4.11
C THR A 21 6.37 -3.68 -4.29
N ASN A 22 7.48 -3.43 -3.58
CA ASN A 22 8.27 -2.22 -3.76
C ASN A 22 9.50 -2.44 -4.66
N VAL A 23 10.03 -3.66 -4.67
CA VAL A 23 11.25 -4.01 -5.39
C VAL A 23 10.90 -4.62 -6.76
N VAL A 24 11.25 -3.88 -7.80
CA VAL A 24 11.12 -4.31 -9.20
C VAL A 24 11.92 -5.57 -9.42
N GLY A 25 11.32 -6.58 -10.05
CA GLY A 25 11.99 -7.85 -10.35
C GLY A 25 12.21 -8.78 -9.15
N SER A 26 11.68 -8.45 -7.96
CA SER A 26 11.68 -9.38 -6.82
C SER A 26 10.99 -10.70 -7.17
N THR A 27 11.31 -11.77 -6.46
CA THR A 27 10.74 -13.11 -6.75
C THR A 27 9.21 -13.11 -6.67
N ILE A 28 8.62 -12.41 -5.69
CA ILE A 28 7.16 -12.25 -5.60
C ILE A 28 6.61 -11.54 -6.84
N ALA A 29 7.27 -10.47 -7.31
CA ALA A 29 6.84 -9.74 -8.50
C ALA A 29 6.94 -10.57 -9.78
N ARG A 30 7.92 -11.47 -9.88
CA ARG A 30 8.11 -12.35 -11.04
C ARG A 30 7.17 -13.55 -11.05
N GLU A 31 6.83 -14.10 -9.88
CA GLU A 31 6.01 -15.32 -9.77
C GLU A 31 4.51 -15.03 -9.65
N SER A 32 4.10 -13.81 -9.28
CA SER A 32 2.68 -13.41 -9.29
C SER A 32 2.12 -13.32 -10.71
N ASP A 33 0.81 -13.53 -10.89
CA ASP A 33 0.13 -13.44 -12.21
C ASP A 33 -0.05 -11.99 -12.71
N GLY A 34 0.33 -11.03 -11.88
CA GLY A 34 0.23 -9.60 -12.11
C GLY A 34 0.43 -8.86 -10.79
N GLY A 35 0.36 -7.53 -10.82
CA GLY A 35 0.58 -6.77 -9.60
C GLY A 35 0.80 -5.28 -9.81
N VAL A 36 1.15 -4.62 -8.72
CA VAL A 36 1.44 -3.19 -8.67
C VAL A 36 2.76 -2.98 -7.93
N TYR A 37 3.61 -2.14 -8.50
CA TYR A 37 4.76 -1.59 -7.79
C TYR A 37 4.33 -0.35 -7.01
N ILE A 38 4.62 -0.30 -5.71
CA ILE A 38 4.18 0.81 -4.84
C ILE A 38 5.04 2.08 -5.00
N HIS A 39 6.19 1.96 -5.65
CA HIS A 39 7.11 3.07 -5.95
C HIS A 39 7.50 3.94 -4.73
N ALA A 40 7.70 3.33 -3.56
CA ALA A 40 8.15 4.03 -2.35
C ALA A 40 9.67 4.35 -2.35
N GLY A 41 10.39 3.90 -3.38
CA GLY A 41 11.85 3.96 -3.45
C GLY A 41 12.53 2.98 -2.48
N ALA A 42 13.87 2.94 -2.47
CA ALA A 42 14.63 2.02 -1.61
C ALA A 42 14.38 2.29 -0.12
N GLU A 43 14.00 1.26 0.64
CA GLU A 43 13.79 1.34 2.09
C GLU A 43 15.01 0.72 2.78
N ILE A 44 15.85 1.57 3.38
CA ILE A 44 17.13 1.17 3.99
C ILE A 44 16.94 0.76 5.46
N GLY A 45 15.98 1.38 6.14
CA GLY A 45 15.65 1.06 7.53
C GLY A 45 15.02 -0.33 7.65
N VAL A 46 15.31 -1.02 8.75
CA VAL A 46 14.74 -2.35 9.04
C VAL A 46 13.24 -2.26 9.30
N ALA A 47 12.79 -1.21 10.01
CA ALA A 47 11.39 -0.94 10.23
C ALA A 47 10.76 -0.30 8.98
N SER A 48 9.65 -0.87 8.51
CA SER A 48 8.94 -0.33 7.35
C SER A 48 8.14 0.93 7.73
N THR A 49 8.28 1.97 6.92
CA THR A 49 7.65 3.28 7.17
C THR A 49 6.92 3.75 5.91
N LYS A 50 7.70 4.11 4.89
CA LYS A 50 7.18 4.58 3.61
C LYS A 50 6.57 3.44 2.79
N ALA A 51 7.15 2.24 2.81
CA ALA A 51 6.58 1.14 2.06
C ALA A 51 5.20 0.74 2.61
N PHE A 52 5.03 0.73 3.93
CA PHE A 52 3.74 0.48 4.58
C PHE A 52 2.65 1.48 4.13
N THR A 53 2.91 2.79 4.24
CA THR A 53 1.92 3.80 3.86
C THR A 53 1.62 3.83 2.36
N SER A 54 2.61 3.55 1.51
CA SER A 54 2.40 3.35 0.08
C SER A 54 1.57 2.09 -0.22
N GLN A 55 1.77 0.99 0.51
CA GLN A 55 0.94 -0.22 0.38
C GLN A 55 -0.52 0.06 0.74
N VAL A 56 -0.77 0.75 1.87
CA VAL A 56 -2.13 1.14 2.27
C VAL A 56 -2.78 2.00 1.18
N THR A 57 -2.03 2.94 0.59
CA THR A 57 -2.54 3.78 -0.51
C THR A 57 -2.96 2.94 -1.72
N VAL A 58 -2.13 1.97 -2.13
CA VAL A 58 -2.48 1.06 -3.24
C VAL A 58 -3.69 0.19 -2.92
N LEU A 59 -3.80 -0.34 -1.69
CA LEU A 59 -4.96 -1.10 -1.24
C LEU A 59 -6.24 -0.26 -1.25
N CYS A 60 -6.17 1.00 -0.85
CA CYS A 60 -7.29 1.94 -0.95
C CYS A 60 -7.74 2.18 -2.40
N LEU A 61 -6.80 2.32 -3.34
CA LEU A 61 -7.11 2.47 -4.77
C LEU A 61 -7.71 1.19 -5.35
N LEU A 62 -7.20 0.01 -4.97
CA LEU A 62 -7.76 -1.28 -5.35
C LEU A 62 -9.20 -1.43 -4.82
N ALA A 63 -9.44 -1.10 -3.55
CA ALA A 63 -10.76 -1.12 -2.95
C ALA A 63 -11.74 -0.19 -3.69
N LEU A 64 -11.27 1.00 -4.10
CA LEU A 64 -12.07 1.93 -4.91
C LEU A 64 -12.45 1.33 -6.27
N ILE A 65 -11.49 0.71 -6.98
CA ILE A 65 -11.74 0.06 -8.27
C ILE A 65 -12.78 -1.06 -8.10
N LEU A 66 -12.60 -1.96 -7.13
CA LEU A 66 -13.53 -3.04 -6.84
C LEU A 66 -14.92 -2.53 -6.45
N GLY A 67 -15.00 -1.45 -5.67
CA GLY A 67 -16.26 -0.78 -5.34
C GLY A 67 -16.96 -0.21 -6.58
N ARG A 68 -16.20 0.42 -7.49
CA ARG A 68 -16.70 1.00 -8.74
C ARG A 68 -17.18 -0.06 -9.74
N MET A 69 -16.59 -1.25 -9.73
CA MET A 69 -17.06 -2.40 -10.51
C MET A 69 -18.40 -2.96 -10.00
N LYS A 70 -18.79 -2.60 -8.77
CA LYS A 70 -20.08 -2.96 -8.18
C LYS A 70 -21.06 -1.77 -8.26
N HIS A 71 -21.32 -1.11 -7.14
CA HIS A 71 -22.37 -0.08 -7.04
C HIS A 71 -21.90 1.22 -6.37
N LEU A 72 -20.58 1.38 -6.15
CA LEU A 72 -20.06 2.62 -5.58
C LEU A 72 -20.22 3.76 -6.59
N SER A 73 -20.85 4.87 -6.19
CA SER A 73 -21.16 5.98 -7.09
C SER A 73 -19.91 6.71 -7.58
N ALA A 74 -19.97 7.27 -8.78
CA ALA A 74 -18.84 8.01 -9.35
C ALA A 74 -18.51 9.25 -8.51
N GLN A 75 -19.54 9.92 -7.99
CA GLN A 75 -19.40 11.06 -7.10
C GLN A 75 -18.64 10.71 -5.82
N TYR A 76 -18.96 9.57 -5.18
CA TYR A 76 -18.22 9.11 -4.02
C TYR A 76 -16.77 8.81 -4.38
N GLY A 77 -16.53 8.11 -5.50
CA GLY A 77 -15.18 7.81 -5.96
C GLY A 77 -14.33 9.06 -6.20
N ILE A 78 -14.90 10.10 -6.81
CA ILE A 78 -14.24 11.40 -7.00
C ILE A 78 -13.93 12.05 -5.65
N LYS A 79 -14.87 12.04 -4.70
CA LYS A 79 -14.64 12.57 -3.34
C LYS A 79 -13.52 11.82 -2.63
N PHE A 80 -13.51 10.50 -2.72
CA PHE A 80 -12.46 9.65 -2.15
C PHE A 80 -11.08 9.98 -2.75
N LEU A 81 -10.97 10.07 -4.09
CA LEU A 81 -9.72 10.42 -4.76
C LEU A 81 -9.22 11.81 -4.39
N LYS A 82 -10.13 12.79 -4.15
CA LYS A 82 -9.73 14.10 -3.62
C LYS A 82 -9.08 13.99 -2.25
N GLU A 83 -9.54 13.09 -1.39
CA GLU A 83 -8.92 12.85 -0.08
C GLU A 83 -7.59 12.11 -0.18
N ILE A 84 -7.45 11.13 -1.09
CA ILE A 84 -6.16 10.49 -1.38
C ILE A 84 -5.13 11.53 -1.84
N LYS A 85 -5.52 12.45 -2.73
CA LYS A 85 -4.65 13.55 -3.19
C LYS A 85 -4.21 14.51 -2.08
N ARG A 86 -4.94 14.54 -0.96
CA ARG A 86 -4.64 15.38 0.20
C ARG A 86 -3.76 14.68 1.25
N ILE A 87 -3.45 13.40 1.07
CA ILE A 87 -2.62 12.64 2.01
C ILE A 87 -1.25 13.29 2.24
N PRO A 88 -0.50 13.74 1.21
CA PRO A 88 0.81 14.36 1.43
C PRO A 88 0.76 15.55 2.40
N GLN A 89 -0.22 16.44 2.25
CA GLN A 89 -0.40 17.59 3.15
C GLN A 89 -0.82 17.16 4.56
N LYS A 90 -1.58 16.07 4.69
CA LYS A 90 -1.93 15.52 6.01
C LYS A 90 -0.71 14.90 6.70
N ILE A 91 0.15 14.21 5.94
CA ILE A 91 1.41 13.67 6.46
C ILE A 91 2.30 14.79 6.96
N GLU A 92 2.46 15.87 6.18
CA GLU A 92 3.25 17.04 6.59
C GLU A 92 2.76 17.63 7.92
N LYS A 93 1.45 17.78 8.08
CA LYS A 93 0.85 18.25 9.35
C LYS A 93 1.17 17.33 10.52
N VAL A 94 1.15 16.01 10.32
CA VAL A 94 1.48 15.03 11.37
C VAL A 94 2.97 15.07 11.70
N LEU A 95 3.85 15.20 10.69
CA LEU A 95 5.29 15.30 10.90
C LEU A 95 5.68 16.57 11.68
N ASN A 96 4.90 17.65 11.57
CA ASN A 96 5.09 18.86 12.37
C ASN A 96 4.76 18.67 13.87
N LEU A 97 4.17 17.54 14.26
CA LEU A 97 3.92 17.19 15.68
C LEU A 97 5.14 16.53 16.34
N ASN A 98 6.30 16.49 15.68
CA ASN A 98 7.49 15.77 16.15
C ASN A 98 7.89 16.13 17.59
N GLU A 99 7.95 17.42 17.93
CA GLU A 99 8.31 17.88 19.29
C GLU A 99 7.31 17.43 20.36
N GLU A 100 6.02 17.36 20.01
CA GLU A 100 4.99 16.89 20.94
C GLU A 100 5.10 15.39 21.16
N ILE A 101 5.31 14.61 20.09
CA ILE A 101 5.51 13.17 20.15
C ILE A 101 6.76 12.84 20.97
N GLU A 102 7.84 13.60 20.81
CA GLU A 102 9.07 13.44 21.59
C GLU A 102 8.83 13.68 23.09
N ARG A 103 8.11 14.76 23.44
CA ARG A 103 7.74 15.03 24.84
C ARG A 103 6.93 13.89 25.47
N ILE A 104 5.98 13.32 24.73
CA ILE A 104 5.18 12.18 25.20
C ILE A 104 6.06 10.94 25.39
N ALA A 105 6.95 10.64 24.44
CA ALA A 105 7.82 9.47 24.51
C ALA A 105 8.89 9.55 25.61
N ALA A 106 9.24 10.76 26.05
CA ALA A 106 10.15 11.00 27.17
C ALA A 106 9.50 10.83 28.56
N THR A 107 8.18 10.60 28.61
CA THR A 107 7.43 10.31 29.85
C THR A 107 7.40 8.80 30.10
#